data_AF-A0AAW8V8V6-F1
#
_entry.id   AF-A0AAW8V8V6-F1
#
_cell.length_a   1.000
_cell.length_b   1.000
_cell.length_c   1.000
_cell.angle_alpha   90.00
_cell.angle_beta   90.00
_cell.angle_gamma   90.00
#
_symmetry.space_group_name_H-M   'P 1'
#
loop_
_entity.id
_entity.type
_entity.pdbx_description
1 polymer ?
#
loop_
_entity_poly.entity_id
_entity_poly.type
_entity_poly.pdbx_seq_one_letter_code
_entity_poly.pdbx_strand_id
1 'polypeptide(L)'
;MYRQLQQARKAFIATQSKRLKRSTLIARADNYCLGWVHGVYKTVQDFVLTQEEKEKMERFKNQLHKKMNLREAKTRKVGDTRERNGDESGLRGYLDGKQVKLNRGVNGQETLKIAHQ
;
A
#
# COMPACT_ATOMS: atom_id res chain seq x y z
N MET A 1 -3.31 -1.01 -7.44
CA MET A 1 -2.98 -1.26 -6.02
C MET A 1 -3.05 -2.73 -5.63
N TYR A 2 -4.20 -3.30 -5.23
CA TYR A 2 -4.25 -4.67 -4.68
C TYR A 2 -3.64 -5.75 -5.60
N ARG A 3 -3.96 -5.71 -6.90
CA ARG A 3 -3.40 -6.65 -7.89
C ARG A 3 -1.87 -6.53 -8.02
N GLN A 4 -1.33 -5.32 -8.00
CA GLN A 4 0.12 -5.07 -8.08
C GLN A 4 0.83 -5.60 -6.83
N LEU A 5 0.27 -5.37 -5.64
CA LEU A 5 0.82 -5.90 -4.39
C LEU A 5 0.79 -7.44 -4.38
N GLN A 6 -0.31 -8.07 -4.82
CA GLN A 6 -0.39 -9.54 -4.90
C GLN A 6 0.67 -10.12 -5.85
N GLN A 7 0.86 -9.50 -7.02
CA GLN A 7 1.87 -9.92 -7.97
C GLN A 7 3.28 -9.76 -7.40
N ALA A 8 3.58 -8.61 -6.78
CA ALA A 8 4.86 -8.33 -6.14
C ALA A 8 5.15 -9.32 -5.00
N ARG A 9 4.16 -9.61 -4.15
CA ARG A 9 4.28 -10.62 -3.09
C ARG A 9 4.57 -12.02 -3.65
N LYS A 10 3.89 -12.42 -4.73
CA LYS A 10 4.11 -13.71 -5.39
C LYS A 10 5.53 -13.80 -5.95
N ALA A 11 6.00 -12.75 -6.61
CA ALA A 11 7.36 -12.65 -7.13
C ALA A 11 8.39 -12.74 -6.00
N PHE A 12 8.19 -11.99 -4.91
CA PHE A 12 9.07 -12.04 -3.73
C PHE A 12 9.13 -13.43 -3.10
N ILE A 13 7.98 -14.08 -2.87
CA ILE A 13 7.93 -15.45 -2.33
C ILE A 13 8.71 -16.43 -3.22
N ALA A 14 8.67 -16.26 -4.54
CA ALA A 14 9.40 -17.13 -5.48
C ALA A 14 10.93 -17.01 -5.36
N THR A 15 11.45 -15.91 -4.82
CA THR A 15 12.89 -15.72 -4.55
C THR A 15 13.36 -16.42 -3.27
N GLN A 16 12.44 -16.80 -2.38
CA GLN A 16 12.78 -17.33 -1.08
C GLN A 16 13.14 -18.82 -1.14
N SER A 17 14.00 -19.26 -0.22
CA SER A 17 14.39 -20.67 -0.13
C SER A 17 13.19 -21.58 0.17
N LYS A 18 13.06 -22.66 -0.60
CA LYS A 18 12.04 -23.71 -0.39
C LYS A 18 12.20 -24.47 0.93
N ARG A 19 13.36 -24.34 1.60
CA ARG A 19 13.64 -24.97 2.90
C ARG A 19 13.13 -24.17 4.10
N LEU A 20 12.64 -22.94 3.88
CA LEU A 20 12.11 -22.13 4.97
C LEU A 20 10.88 -22.79 5.60
N LYS A 21 10.79 -22.71 6.93
CA LYS A 21 9.54 -23.01 7.63
C LYS A 21 8.44 -22.09 7.10
N ARG A 22 7.24 -22.65 6.91
CA ARG A 22 6.07 -21.92 6.42
C ARG A 22 5.79 -20.64 7.21
N SER A 23 5.94 -20.68 8.54
CA SER A 23 5.75 -19.51 9.41
C SER A 23 6.72 -18.37 9.09
N THR A 24 7.99 -18.68 8.89
CA THR A 24 9.02 -17.70 8.51
C THR A 24 8.80 -17.15 7.10
N LEU A 25 8.40 -18.00 6.14
CA LEU A 25 8.06 -17.54 4.80
C LEU A 25 6.89 -16.55 4.83
N ILE A 26 5.85 -16.84 5.62
CA ILE A 26 4.71 -15.93 5.80
C ILE A 26 5.16 -14.63 6.46
N ALA A 27 5.96 -14.69 7.53
CA ALA A 27 6.47 -13.51 8.21
C ALA A 27 7.27 -12.60 7.26
N ARG A 28 8.20 -13.17 6.48
CA ARG A 28 8.96 -12.44 5.45
C ARG A 28 8.06 -11.82 4.38
N ALA A 29 7.09 -12.59 3.88
CA ALA A 29 6.16 -12.09 2.85
C ALA A 29 5.26 -10.97 3.37
N ASP A 30 4.82 -11.04 4.63
CA ASP A 30 3.99 -10.01 5.26
C ASP A 30 4.83 -8.75 5.54
N ASN A 31 6.07 -8.92 5.97
CA ASN A 31 7.03 -7.82 6.16
C ASN A 31 7.34 -7.10 4.84
N TYR A 32 7.60 -7.87 3.77
CA TYR A 32 7.74 -7.36 2.41
C TYR A 32 6.52 -6.54 1.98
N CYS A 33 5.30 -7.03 2.23
CA CYS A 33 4.08 -6.30 1.89
C CYS A 33 3.96 -4.98 2.64
N LEU A 34 4.32 -4.93 3.93
CA LEU A 34 4.33 -3.67 4.69
C LEU A 34 5.31 -2.67 4.09
N GLY A 35 6.55 -3.09 3.84
CA GLY A 35 7.56 -2.27 3.18
C GLY A 35 7.07 -1.75 1.83
N TRP A 36 6.49 -2.62 1.00
CA TRP A 36 5.97 -2.26 -0.31
C TRP A 36 4.89 -1.19 -0.24
N VAL A 37 3.91 -1.32 0.67
CA VAL A 37 2.88 -0.29 0.87
C VAL A 37 3.49 1.03 1.32
N HIS A 38 4.49 1.01 2.21
CA HIS A 38 5.21 2.22 2.62
C HIS A 38 5.96 2.88 1.46
N GLY A 39 6.62 2.10 0.59
CA GLY A 39 7.33 2.61 -0.59
C GLY A 39 6.39 3.29 -1.58
N VAL A 40 5.24 2.67 -1.84
CA VAL A 40 4.18 3.27 -2.67
C VAL A 40 3.62 4.52 -2.02
N TYR A 41 3.31 4.49 -0.72
CA TYR A 41 2.81 5.65 0.02
C TYR A 41 3.76 6.84 -0.06
N LYS A 42 5.08 6.61 0.06
CA LYS A 42 6.06 7.68 -0.05
C LYS A 42 6.05 8.32 -1.45
N THR A 43 5.92 7.50 -2.49
CA THR A 43 5.79 7.96 -3.88
C THR A 43 4.47 8.71 -4.12
N VAL A 44 3.41 8.36 -3.38
CA VAL A 44 2.13 9.09 -3.41
C VAL A 44 2.20 10.40 -2.64
N GLN A 45 2.94 10.48 -1.54
CA GLN A 45 3.11 11.74 -0.81
C GLN A 45 3.89 12.80 -1.59
N ASP A 46 4.64 12.40 -2.63
CA ASP A 46 5.24 13.32 -3.58
C ASP A 46 4.20 13.98 -4.51
N PHE A 47 2.94 13.52 -4.50
CA PHE A 47 1.81 14.32 -4.98
C PHE A 47 1.50 15.36 -3.90
N VAL A 48 1.90 16.61 -4.16
CA VAL A 48 1.65 17.75 -3.27
C VAL A 48 0.15 17.94 -3.09
N LEU A 49 -0.43 17.23 -2.12
CA LEU A 49 -1.74 17.56 -1.59
C LEU A 49 -1.59 18.87 -0.83
N THR A 50 -2.33 19.88 -1.28
CA THR A 50 -2.46 21.13 -0.55
C THR A 50 -2.96 20.85 0.86
N GLN A 51 -2.68 21.75 1.80
CA GLN A 51 -3.17 21.61 3.17
C GLN A 51 -4.70 21.49 3.20
N GLU A 52 -5.39 22.20 2.30
CA GLU A 52 -6.85 22.15 2.15
C GLU A 52 -7.36 20.76 1.74
N GLU A 53 -6.71 20.10 0.77
CA GLU A 53 -7.09 18.75 0.33
C GLU A 53 -6.89 17.71 1.43
N LYS A 54 -5.81 17.83 2.22
CA LYS A 54 -5.58 16.96 3.38
C LYS A 54 -6.70 17.09 4.41
N GLU A 55 -7.09 18.32 4.73
CA GLU A 55 -8.17 18.57 5.68
C GLU A 55 -9.53 18.09 5.15
N LYS A 56 -9.82 18.29 3.85
CA LYS A 56 -11.04 17.76 3.22
C LYS A 56 -11.09 16.24 3.29
N MET A 57 -10.00 15.55 2.99
CA MET A 57 -9.91 14.09 3.10
C MET A 57 -10.09 13.61 4.54
N GLU A 58 -9.47 14.27 5.52
CA GLU A 58 -9.61 13.88 6.92
C GLU A 58 -11.04 14.12 7.43
N ARG A 59 -11.68 15.23 7.06
CA ARG A 59 -13.09 15.49 7.33
C ARG A 59 -13.98 14.40 6.71
N PHE A 60 -13.75 14.06 5.45
CA PHE A 60 -14.50 13.01 4.75
C PHE A 60 -14.34 11.64 5.41
N LYS A 61 -13.11 11.24 5.74
CA LYS A 61 -12.79 10.00 6.46
C LYS A 61 -13.54 9.92 7.79
N ASN A 62 -13.53 11.00 8.58
CA ASN A 62 -14.22 11.06 9.87
C ASN A 62 -15.75 10.97 9.73
N GLN A 63 -16.33 11.64 8.74
CA GLN A 63 -17.76 11.52 8.43
C GLN A 63 -18.13 10.10 7.99
N LEU A 64 -17.32 9.48 7.14
CA LEU A 64 -17.52 8.12 6.68
C LEU A 64 -17.44 7.11 7.84
N HIS A 65 -16.44 7.24 8.71
CA HIS A 65 -16.29 6.41 9.90
C HIS A 65 -17.52 6.48 10.81
N LYS A 66 -18.04 7.70 11.06
CA LYS A 66 -19.24 7.91 11.87
C LYS A 66 -20.49 7.33 11.19
N LYS A 67 -20.70 7.64 9.90
CA LYS A 67 -21.89 7.22 9.14
C LYS A 67 -21.98 5.70 8.99
N MET A 68 -20.85 5.06 8.72
CA MET A 68 -20.80 3.62 8.43
C MET A 68 -20.41 2.79 9.68
N ASN A 69 -20.29 3.43 10.84
CA ASN A 69 -19.85 2.81 12.10
C ASN A 69 -18.59 1.94 11.93
N LEU A 70 -17.63 2.45 11.15
CA LEU A 70 -16.40 1.72 10.82
C LEU A 70 -15.54 1.62 12.06
N ARG A 71 -15.11 0.40 12.36
CA ARG A 71 -14.15 0.12 13.42
C ARG A 71 -12.78 -0.13 12.82
N GLU A 72 -11.73 0.12 13.60
CA GLU A 72 -10.40 -0.30 13.21
C GLU A 72 -10.37 -1.82 13.00
N ALA A 73 -9.88 -2.23 11.83
CA ALA A 73 -9.70 -3.64 11.54
C ALA A 73 -8.57 -4.19 12.42
N LYS A 74 -8.80 -5.33 13.07
CA LYS A 74 -7.72 -6.06 13.74
C LYS A 74 -6.74 -6.56 12.68
N THR A 75 -5.57 -5.96 12.62
CA THR A 75 -4.49 -6.40 11.73
C THR A 75 -3.59 -7.38 12.47
N ARG A 76 -3.05 -8.35 11.72
CA ARG A 76 -2.01 -9.24 12.23
C ARG A 76 -0.68 -8.50 12.17
N LYS A 77 0.09 -8.51 13.26
CA LYS A 77 1.49 -8.03 13.26
C LYS A 77 2.37 -9.00 12.48
N VAL A 78 3.42 -8.47 11.85
CA VAL A 78 4.46 -9.28 11.22
C VAL A 78 5.09 -10.21 12.27
N GLY A 79 5.23 -11.49 11.93
CA GLY A 79 5.91 -12.47 12.78
C GLY A 79 7.43 -12.40 12.68
N ASP A 80 8.14 -13.29 13.35
CA ASP A 80 9.60 -13.38 13.29
C ASP A 80 10.11 -13.83 11.89
N THR A 81 10.82 -12.94 11.19
CA THR A 81 11.36 -13.16 9.84
C THR A 81 12.64 -14.01 9.83
N ARG A 82 13.31 -14.17 10.98
CA ARG A 82 14.59 -14.88 11.13
C ARG A 82 15.63 -14.47 10.09
N GLU A 83 15.68 -13.19 9.75
CA GLU A 83 16.69 -12.64 8.85
C GLU A 83 17.95 -12.32 9.63
N ARG A 84 19.11 -12.68 9.06
CA ARG A 84 20.40 -12.57 9.76
C ARG A 84 20.89 -11.13 9.82
N ASN A 85 20.62 -10.33 8.78
CA ASN A 85 21.14 -8.97 8.64
C ASN A 85 20.04 -7.91 8.72
N GLY A 86 19.16 -8.02 9.71
CA GLY A 86 18.09 -7.05 9.93
C GLY A 86 16.90 -7.24 8.97
N ASP A 87 16.24 -6.13 8.63
CA ASP A 87 14.96 -6.10 7.91
C ASP A 87 15.13 -6.15 6.38
N GLU A 88 15.68 -7.25 5.86
CA GLU A 88 15.91 -7.43 4.42
C GLU A 88 14.59 -7.49 3.64
N SER A 89 13.61 -8.25 4.12
CA SER A 89 12.30 -8.40 3.47
C SER A 89 11.55 -7.08 3.39
N GLY A 90 11.47 -6.33 4.49
CA GLY A 90 10.79 -5.04 4.53
C GLY A 90 11.48 -3.99 3.67
N LEU A 91 12.82 -3.91 3.73
CA LEU A 91 13.60 -3.02 2.87
C LEU A 91 13.40 -3.34 1.38
N ARG A 92 13.42 -4.63 1.01
CA ARG A 92 13.18 -5.04 -0.38
C ARG A 92 11.78 -4.64 -0.84
N GLY A 93 10.78 -4.90 -0.01
CA GLY A 93 9.41 -4.47 -0.24
C GLY A 93 9.33 -2.97 -0.51
N TYR A 94 9.93 -2.17 0.36
CA TYR A 94 9.98 -0.72 0.24
C TYR A 94 10.58 -0.24 -1.09
N LEU A 95 11.73 -0.79 -1.46
CA LEU A 95 12.40 -0.42 -2.72
C LEU A 95 11.57 -0.83 -3.95
N ASP A 96 10.96 -2.01 -3.93
CA ASP A 96 10.09 -2.47 -5.03
C ASP A 96 8.81 -1.62 -5.09
N GLY A 97 8.25 -1.21 -3.95
CA GLY A 97 7.09 -0.34 -3.85
C GLY A 97 7.33 1.06 -4.41
N LYS A 98 8.51 1.65 -4.16
CA LYS A 98 8.89 2.97 -4.71
C LYS A 98 8.93 3.03 -6.24
N GLN A 99 9.16 1.89 -6.89
CA GLN A 99 9.26 1.82 -8.35
C GLN A 99 7.89 1.69 -9.03
N VAL A 100 6.81 1.51 -8.25
CA VAL A 100 5.48 1.30 -8.79
C VAL A 100 4.94 2.60 -9.36
N LYS A 101 4.70 2.60 -10.67
CA LYS A 101 3.90 3.64 -11.30
C LYS A 101 2.43 3.38 -10.98
N LEU A 102 1.83 4.31 -10.24
CA LEU A 102 0.39 4.33 -10.05
C LEU A 102 -0.25 4.96 -11.29
N ASN A 103 -0.98 4.14 -12.04
CA ASN A 103 -1.85 4.66 -13.10
C ASN A 103 -2.82 5.63 -12.43
N ARG A 104 -2.68 6.93 -12.74
CA ARG A 104 -3.67 7.95 -12.37
C ARG A 104 -5.03 7.45 -12.87
N GLY A 105 -6.04 7.49 -12.01
CA GLY A 105 -7.42 7.40 -12.49
C GLY A 105 -7.66 8.63 -13.35
N VAL A 106 -7.47 8.51 -14.66
CA VAL A 106 -7.88 9.53 -15.62
C VAL A 106 -9.40 9.40 -15.72
N ASN A 107 -10.11 10.21 -14.94
CA ASN A 107 -11.40 10.84 -15.30
C ASN A 107 -11.87 11.75 -14.16
N GLY A 108 -11.02 12.72 -13.81
CA GLY A 108 -11.43 13.98 -13.19
C GLY A 108 -11.45 15.12 -14.21
N GLN A 109 -11.65 14.83 -15.50
CA GLN A 109 -12.07 15.89 -16.41
C GLN A 109 -13.54 16.15 -16.11
N GLU A 110 -13.85 17.35 -15.61
CA GLU A 110 -15.20 17.89 -15.71
C GLU A 110 -15.66 17.69 -17.16
N THR A 111 -16.69 16.86 -17.34
CA THR A 111 -17.44 16.85 -18.59
C THR A 111 -17.94 18.28 -18.77
N LEU A 112 -17.37 18.98 -19.75
CA LEU A 112 -17.87 20.27 -20.23
C LEU A 112 -19.38 20.15 -20.35
N LYS A 113 -20.10 20.92 -19.53
CA LYS A 113 -21.56 21.03 -19.61
C LYS A 113 -21.88 21.50 -21.03
N ILE A 114 -22.47 20.63 -21.83
CA ILE A 114 -23.03 21.03 -23.12
C ILE A 114 -24.26 21.89 -22.80
N ALA A 115 -24.10 23.20 -22.91
CA ALA A 115 -25.23 24.12 -22.95
C ALA A 115 -25.89 23.94 -24.32
N HIS A 116 -27.10 23.39 -24.34
CA HIS A 116 -27.96 23.44 -25.53
C HIS A 116 -28.64 24.81 -25.55
N GLN A 117 -28.34 25.60 -26.60
CA GLN A 117 -29.24 26.63 -27.12
C GLN A 117 -30.28 25.99 -28.04
#